data_AF-A0AAE3HEX7-F1
#
_entry.id   AF-A0AAE3HEX7-F1
#
_cell.length_a   1.000
_cell.length_b   1.000
_cell.length_c   1.000
_cell.angle_alpha   90.00
_cell.angle_beta   90.00
_cell.angle_gamma   90.00
#
_symmetry.space_group_name_H-M   'P 1'
#
loop_
_entity.id
_entity.type
_entity.pdbx_description
1 polymer ?
#
loop_
_entity_poly.entity_id
_entity_poly.type
_entity_poly.pdbx_seq_one_letter_code
_entity_poly.pdbx_strand_id
1 'polypeptide(L)'
;PEKEEPIIEEITYKRRKKKGLNKKSFEDLPVERIEYTLTEEEKICPICNNHLHQMSKEIRKELKVIPAQVVVVEHVKNIYACRNCEKENITTPIITAKMPNPVLPGSFVSPSLMAYTMHRKYSEAIPLYRQEKEYQNFGINLSRQNLANWIMYGANTWLKHLYNRMHGYLLKEPILHADETTMQVLNEEGKKPTSKSYMWLYTTGMYSNPIFLYEYQPSRAKKHPKKFLKGFNGFLQTDGYPGYNAVEDVTLVGCFAHARRGFTDTLKALPKDAT
;
A
#
# COMPACT_ATOMS: atom_id res chain seq x y z
N PRO A 1 -42.53 56.68 -30.25
CA PRO A 1 -41.92 55.34 -30.17
C PRO A 1 -41.63 54.99 -28.71
N GLU A 2 -42.61 54.36 -28.05
CA GLU A 2 -42.41 53.72 -26.74
C GLU A 2 -41.38 52.60 -26.91
N LYS A 3 -40.30 52.66 -26.13
CA LYS A 3 -39.30 51.59 -26.09
C LYS A 3 -39.85 50.50 -25.19
N GLU A 4 -40.11 49.33 -25.74
CA GLU A 4 -40.45 48.13 -24.97
C GLU A 4 -39.30 47.80 -24.00
N GLU A 5 -39.64 47.68 -22.71
CA GLU A 5 -38.71 47.21 -21.69
C GLU A 5 -38.45 45.69 -21.87
N PRO A 6 -37.21 45.22 -21.67
CA PRO A 6 -36.89 43.82 -21.89
C PRO A 6 -37.55 42.92 -20.84
N ILE A 7 -38.12 41.82 -21.31
CA ILE A 7 -38.72 40.77 -20.48
C ILE A 7 -37.60 40.07 -19.69
N ILE A 8 -37.69 40.15 -18.36
CA ILE A 8 -36.79 39.43 -17.45
C ILE A 8 -37.28 37.98 -17.37
N GLU A 9 -36.53 37.05 -17.97
CA GLU A 9 -36.77 35.62 -17.78
C GLU A 9 -36.25 35.19 -16.39
N GLU A 10 -37.15 34.85 -15.48
CA GLU A 10 -36.80 34.18 -14.23
C GLU A 10 -36.39 32.72 -14.49
N ILE A 11 -35.07 32.48 -14.49
CA ILE A 11 -34.50 31.14 -14.56
C ILE A 11 -34.75 30.43 -13.21
N THR A 12 -35.83 29.64 -13.13
CA THR A 12 -36.11 28.81 -11.96
C THR A 12 -35.23 27.57 -11.93
N TYR A 13 -34.18 27.60 -11.10
CA TYR A 13 -33.31 26.45 -10.87
C TYR A 13 -33.99 25.41 -9.96
N LYS A 14 -34.51 24.31 -10.52
CA LYS A 14 -34.83 23.12 -9.71
C LYS A 14 -33.53 22.42 -9.30
N ARG A 15 -33.04 22.71 -8.10
CA ARG A 15 -31.90 21.99 -7.51
C ARG A 15 -32.32 20.53 -7.27
N ARG A 16 -31.78 19.59 -8.06
CA ARG A 16 -31.87 18.15 -7.75
C ARG A 16 -31.32 17.96 -6.33
N LYS A 17 -32.13 17.44 -5.40
CA LYS A 17 -31.63 16.98 -4.10
C LYS A 17 -30.45 16.03 -4.40
N LYS A 18 -29.23 16.43 -4.03
CA LYS A 18 -28.08 15.52 -4.03
C LYS A 18 -28.51 14.33 -3.19
N LYS A 19 -28.72 13.16 -3.81
CA LYS A 19 -28.71 11.89 -3.08
C LYS A 19 -27.40 11.91 -2.30
N GLY A 20 -27.48 11.91 -0.97
CA GLY A 20 -26.30 11.96 -0.12
C GLY A 20 -25.28 10.95 -0.61
N LEU A 21 -24.06 11.41 -0.89
CA LEU A 21 -22.95 10.50 -1.10
C LEU A 21 -22.87 9.58 0.12
N ASN A 22 -22.61 8.29 -0.09
CA ASN A 22 -22.19 7.32 0.94
C ASN A 22 -23.22 6.33 1.50
N LYS A 23 -24.36 6.04 0.86
CA LYS A 23 -25.11 4.81 1.25
C LYS A 23 -24.35 3.53 0.88
N LYS A 24 -23.79 3.45 -0.33
CA LYS A 24 -23.05 2.28 -0.82
C LYS A 24 -21.72 2.00 -0.11
N SER A 25 -21.10 3.01 0.51
CA SER A 25 -19.71 2.87 1.00
C SER A 25 -19.58 1.99 2.24
N PHE A 26 -20.69 1.66 2.92
CA PHE A 26 -20.68 0.96 4.20
C PHE A 26 -21.64 -0.24 4.22
N GLU A 27 -22.18 -0.64 3.06
CA GLU A 27 -23.16 -1.73 2.96
C GLU A 27 -22.54 -3.09 3.28
N ASP A 28 -21.26 -3.28 2.97
CA ASP A 28 -20.53 -4.53 3.19
C ASP A 28 -19.87 -4.64 4.57
N LEU A 29 -19.96 -3.61 5.41
CA LEU A 29 -19.37 -3.64 6.75
C LEU A 29 -20.26 -4.41 7.74
N PRO A 30 -19.68 -5.16 8.69
CA PRO A 30 -20.44 -5.82 9.75
C PRO A 30 -21.20 -4.77 10.57
N VAL A 31 -22.48 -5.05 10.86
CA VAL A 31 -23.36 -4.14 11.61
C VAL A 31 -23.60 -4.68 13.01
N GLU A 32 -23.04 -3.99 14.01
CA GLU A 32 -23.41 -4.17 15.41
C GLU A 32 -24.70 -3.37 15.69
N ARG A 33 -25.79 -4.05 16.08
CA ARG A 33 -27.06 -3.41 16.42
C ARG A 33 -27.18 -3.28 17.92
N ILE A 34 -27.25 -2.04 18.40
CA ILE A 34 -27.59 -1.72 19.78
C ILE A 34 -29.02 -1.21 19.77
N GLU A 35 -29.93 -1.95 20.40
CA GLU A 35 -31.34 -1.55 20.53
C GLU A 35 -31.52 -0.83 21.87
N TYR A 36 -32.09 0.37 21.81
CA TYR A 36 -32.49 1.13 22.98
C TYR A 36 -34.00 1.00 23.14
N THR A 37 -34.45 0.41 24.24
CA THR A 37 -35.87 0.22 24.58
C THR A 37 -36.13 0.75 25.98
N LEU A 38 -37.32 1.33 26.17
CA LEU A 38 -37.82 1.66 27.51
C LEU A 38 -37.91 0.40 28.37
N THR A 39 -37.67 0.51 29.68
CA THR A 39 -37.96 -0.57 30.64
C THR A 39 -39.47 -0.78 30.77
N GLU A 40 -39.91 -1.85 31.44
CA GLU A 40 -41.34 -2.12 31.61
C GLU A 40 -42.05 -1.03 32.42
N GLU A 41 -41.36 -0.42 33.39
CA GLU A 41 -41.88 0.69 34.19
C GLU A 41 -42.00 1.97 33.35
N GLU A 42 -41.05 2.21 32.44
CA GLU A 42 -41.05 3.37 31.54
C GLU A 42 -42.06 3.23 30.38
N LYS A 43 -42.57 2.02 30.12
CA LYS A 43 -43.64 1.76 29.14
C LYS A 43 -45.03 2.12 29.64
N ILE A 44 -45.15 2.81 30.78
CA ILE A 44 -46.42 3.32 31.26
C ILE A 44 -46.59 4.77 30.78
N CYS A 45 -47.71 5.05 30.11
CA CYS A 45 -48.00 6.39 29.59
C CYS A 45 -48.13 7.38 30.76
N PRO A 46 -47.34 8.46 30.79
CA PRO A 46 -47.34 9.41 31.91
C PRO A 46 -48.65 10.22 32.02
N ILE A 47 -49.53 10.14 31.03
CA ILE A 47 -50.79 10.92 30.98
C ILE A 47 -51.98 10.05 31.40
N CYS A 48 -52.08 8.82 30.89
CA CYS A 48 -53.26 7.95 31.08
C CYS A 48 -52.96 6.61 31.75
N ASN A 49 -51.70 6.37 32.15
CA ASN A 49 -51.24 5.18 32.87
C ASN A 49 -51.46 3.83 32.15
N ASN A 50 -51.79 3.86 30.86
CA ASN A 50 -51.87 2.68 29.99
C ASN A 50 -50.50 2.34 29.38
N HIS A 51 -50.35 1.12 28.86
CA HIS A 51 -49.10 0.70 28.20
C HIS A 51 -48.84 1.46 26.89
N LEU A 52 -47.60 1.93 26.73
CA LEU A 52 -47.05 2.49 25.51
C LEU A 52 -46.74 1.37 24.50
N HIS A 53 -47.06 1.59 23.24
CA HIS A 53 -46.66 0.70 22.13
C HIS A 53 -45.59 1.38 21.27
N GLN A 54 -44.78 0.59 20.59
CA GLN A 54 -43.74 1.11 19.70
C GLN A 54 -44.37 1.69 18.41
N MET A 55 -44.23 3.00 18.20
CA MET A 55 -44.80 3.69 17.04
C MET A 55 -43.86 3.73 15.82
N SER A 56 -42.57 4.02 16.05
CA SER A 56 -41.56 4.09 14.98
C SER A 56 -40.17 3.77 15.52
N LYS A 57 -39.21 3.55 14.61
CA LYS A 57 -37.79 3.36 14.93
C LYS A 57 -36.98 4.45 14.24
N GLU A 58 -36.18 5.17 15.01
CA GLU A 58 -35.14 6.04 14.47
C GLU A 58 -33.83 5.26 14.37
N ILE A 59 -33.21 5.24 13.18
CA ILE A 59 -31.96 4.51 12.95
C ILE A 59 -30.85 5.52 12.68
N ARG A 60 -29.94 5.66 13.64
CA ARG A 60 -28.66 6.35 13.46
C ARG A 60 -27.56 5.32 13.24
N LYS A 61 -26.71 5.52 12.22
CA LYS A 61 -25.52 4.71 11.98
C LYS A 61 -24.27 5.52 12.29
N GLU A 62 -23.31 4.90 12.94
CA GLU A 62 -21.97 5.45 13.16
C GLU A 62 -20.90 4.39 12.87
N LEU A 63 -19.68 4.85 12.60
CA LEU A 63 -18.55 3.98 12.35
C LEU A 63 -17.77 3.75 13.65
N LYS A 64 -17.67 2.49 14.05
CA LYS A 64 -16.85 2.05 15.18
C LYS A 64 -15.55 1.48 14.65
N VAL A 65 -14.42 2.00 15.12
CA VAL A 65 -13.09 1.48 14.79
C VAL A 65 -12.72 0.40 15.81
N ILE A 66 -12.41 -0.79 15.34
CA ILE A 66 -11.81 -1.85 16.16
C ILE A 66 -10.30 -1.84 15.87
N PRO A 67 -9.44 -1.51 16.86
CA PRO A 67 -8.00 -1.51 16.66
C PRO A 67 -7.45 -2.87 16.23
N ALA A 68 -6.25 -2.90 15.67
CA ALA A 68 -5.58 -4.14 15.29
C ALA A 68 -5.41 -5.06 16.51
N GLN A 69 -5.89 -6.30 16.39
CA GLN A 69 -5.71 -7.34 17.40
C GLN A 69 -4.59 -8.28 16.96
N VAL A 70 -3.65 -8.57 17.86
CA VAL A 70 -2.59 -9.55 17.64
C VAL A 70 -2.85 -10.74 18.55
N VAL A 71 -2.96 -11.93 17.96
CA VAL A 71 -3.21 -13.19 18.67
C VAL A 71 -2.07 -14.17 18.42
N VAL A 72 -1.76 -15.00 19.40
CA VAL A 72 -0.82 -16.11 19.23
C VAL A 72 -1.58 -17.30 18.65
N VAL A 73 -1.12 -17.79 17.49
CA VAL A 73 -1.64 -19.01 16.87
C VAL A 73 -0.67 -20.15 17.18
N GLU A 74 -1.09 -21.08 18.03
CA GLU A 74 -0.30 -22.26 18.37
C GLU A 74 -0.61 -23.39 17.38
N HIS A 75 0.43 -23.87 16.67
CA HIS A 75 0.31 -25.01 15.76
C HIS A 75 0.77 -26.28 16.47
N VAL A 76 -0.19 -27.13 16.90
CA VAL A 76 0.09 -28.41 17.56
C VAL A 76 0.12 -29.54 16.53
N LYS A 77 1.25 -30.25 16.44
CA LYS A 77 1.44 -31.41 15.57
C LYS A 77 1.43 -32.70 16.38
N ASN A 78 0.41 -33.51 16.19
CA ASN A 78 0.32 -34.82 16.84
C ASN A 78 1.21 -35.85 16.13
N ILE A 79 1.89 -36.65 16.95
CA ILE A 79 2.74 -37.76 16.53
C ILE A 79 2.13 -39.04 17.09
N TYR A 80 1.97 -40.03 16.23
CA TYR A 80 1.32 -41.29 16.53
C TYR A 80 2.36 -42.42 16.43
N ALA A 81 2.28 -43.35 17.37
CA ALA A 81 3.06 -44.57 17.38
C ALA A 81 2.14 -45.75 17.71
N CYS A 82 2.46 -46.93 17.17
CA CYS A 82 1.71 -48.14 17.46
C CYS A 82 2.22 -48.79 18.76
N ARG A 83 1.43 -48.72 19.83
CA ARG A 83 1.76 -49.38 21.12
C ARG A 83 1.93 -50.89 21.01
N ASN A 84 1.29 -51.53 20.02
CA ASN A 84 1.40 -52.97 19.82
C ASN A 84 2.78 -53.33 19.23
N CYS A 85 3.21 -52.64 18.17
CA CYS A 85 4.54 -52.86 17.59
C CYS A 85 5.67 -52.54 18.56
N GLU A 86 5.44 -51.57 19.45
CA GLU A 86 6.37 -51.20 20.53
C GLU A 86 6.54 -52.32 21.56
N LYS A 87 5.43 -52.92 22.02
CA LYS A 87 5.47 -54.03 22.99
C LYS A 87 6.07 -55.31 22.41
N GLU A 88 5.75 -55.62 21.16
CA GLU A 88 6.19 -56.84 20.48
C GLU A 88 7.61 -56.72 19.89
N ASN A 89 8.33 -55.61 20.12
CA ASN A 89 9.69 -55.35 19.61
C ASN A 89 9.86 -55.58 18.10
N ILE A 90 8.81 -55.30 17.31
CA ILE A 90 8.84 -55.49 15.85
C ILE A 90 9.57 -54.31 15.20
N THR A 91 8.83 -53.24 14.90
CA THR A 91 9.32 -51.95 14.42
C THR A 91 8.18 -50.96 14.64
N THR A 92 8.40 -49.91 15.44
CA THR A 92 7.32 -48.97 15.79
C THR A 92 7.24 -47.85 14.75
N PRO A 93 6.21 -47.79 13.89
CA PRO A 93 6.07 -46.70 12.94
C PRO A 93 5.75 -45.40 13.68
N ILE A 94 6.55 -44.35 13.43
CA ILE A 94 6.28 -43.00 13.92
C ILE A 94 5.59 -42.23 12.79
N ILE A 95 4.30 -42.02 12.94
CA ILE A 95 3.46 -41.34 11.94
C ILE A 95 3.16 -39.95 12.45
N THR A 96 3.55 -38.93 11.68
CA THR A 96 3.34 -37.54 12.09
C THR A 96 2.24 -36.87 11.25
N ALA A 97 1.36 -36.08 11.89
CA ALA A 97 0.32 -35.34 11.18
C ALA A 97 0.92 -34.28 10.23
N LYS A 98 0.22 -33.98 9.13
CA LYS A 98 0.61 -32.90 8.21
C LYS A 98 0.37 -31.55 8.89
N MET A 99 1.38 -30.67 8.84
CA MET A 99 1.32 -29.31 9.36
C MET A 99 1.90 -28.37 8.30
N PRO A 100 1.29 -27.20 8.04
CA PRO A 100 1.86 -26.25 7.08
C PRO A 100 3.23 -25.78 7.55
N ASN A 101 4.11 -25.52 6.59
CA ASN A 101 5.41 -24.93 6.90
C ASN A 101 5.22 -23.49 7.38
N PRO A 102 6.01 -23.05 8.37
CA PRO A 102 6.00 -21.65 8.79
C PRO A 102 6.46 -20.77 7.63
N VAL A 103 5.94 -19.54 7.59
CA VAL A 103 6.27 -18.55 6.55
C VAL A 103 7.76 -18.20 6.56
N LEU A 104 8.37 -18.18 7.75
CA LEU A 104 9.81 -18.02 7.96
C LEU A 104 10.25 -19.00 9.06
N PRO A 105 10.99 -20.07 8.72
CA PRO A 105 11.46 -21.05 9.70
C PRO A 105 12.25 -20.41 10.85
N GLY A 106 11.97 -20.83 12.09
CA GLY A 106 12.63 -20.30 13.29
C GLY A 106 12.12 -18.92 13.74
N SER A 107 11.14 -18.34 13.05
CA SER A 107 10.49 -17.08 13.43
C SER A 107 9.03 -17.31 13.81
N PHE A 108 8.51 -16.49 14.72
CA PHE A 108 7.10 -16.50 15.13
C PHE A 108 6.20 -15.64 14.23
N VAL A 109 6.74 -15.04 13.18
CA VAL A 109 5.96 -14.23 12.24
C VAL A 109 4.98 -15.12 11.47
N SER A 110 3.71 -14.71 11.42
CA SER A 110 2.71 -15.33 10.58
C SER A 110 2.68 -14.67 9.19
N PRO A 111 2.10 -15.32 8.15
CA PRO A 111 1.90 -14.67 6.85
C PRO A 111 1.15 -13.33 6.96
N SER A 112 0.13 -13.27 7.83
CA SER A 112 -0.67 -12.07 8.04
C SER A 112 0.11 -10.95 8.71
N LEU A 113 0.91 -11.26 9.75
CA LEU A 113 1.74 -10.27 10.43
C LEU A 113 2.80 -9.70 9.47
N MET A 114 3.46 -10.55 8.67
CA MET A 114 4.43 -10.10 7.69
C MET A 114 3.80 -9.18 6.63
N ALA A 115 2.66 -9.57 6.07
CA ALA A 115 1.93 -8.77 5.09
C ALA A 115 1.49 -7.43 5.68
N TYR A 116 0.99 -7.44 6.92
CA TYR A 116 0.57 -6.23 7.63
C TYR A 116 1.75 -5.28 7.87
N THR A 117 2.89 -5.76 8.36
CA THR A 117 4.12 -4.96 8.52
C THR A 117 4.57 -4.33 7.20
N MET A 118 4.53 -5.08 6.09
CA MET A 118 4.89 -4.57 4.76
C MET A 118 3.91 -3.48 4.28
N HIS A 119 2.60 -3.69 4.43
CA HIS A 119 1.56 -2.73 4.06
C HIS A 119 1.71 -1.43 4.85
N ARG A 120 1.85 -1.51 6.18
CA ARG A 120 2.06 -0.36 7.06
C ARG A 120 3.29 0.44 6.65
N LYS A 121 4.38 -0.23 6.29
CA LYS A 121 5.63 0.44 5.90
C LYS A 121 5.51 1.16 4.56
N TYR A 122 4.99 0.50 3.53
CA TYR A 122 5.09 0.98 2.16
C TYR A 122 3.81 1.65 1.67
N SER A 123 2.63 1.17 2.04
CA SER A 123 1.35 1.76 1.65
C SER A 123 0.95 2.92 2.58
N GLU A 124 1.17 2.78 3.88
CA GLU A 124 0.82 3.82 4.88
C GLU A 124 2.00 4.71 5.27
N ALA A 125 3.20 4.46 4.71
CA ALA A 125 4.42 5.20 5.01
C ALA A 125 4.80 5.25 6.51
N ILE A 126 4.45 4.21 7.28
CA ILE A 126 4.76 4.11 8.71
C ILE A 126 6.15 3.46 8.88
N PRO A 127 7.16 4.20 9.35
CA PRO A 127 8.50 3.67 9.52
C PRO A 127 8.54 2.58 10.60
N LEU A 128 9.47 1.64 10.48
CA LEU A 128 9.53 0.45 11.35
C LEU A 128 9.68 0.78 12.84
N TYR A 129 10.34 1.88 13.20
CA TYR A 129 10.45 2.29 14.60
C TYR A 129 9.10 2.69 15.20
N ARG A 130 8.20 3.25 14.38
CA ARG A 130 6.85 3.63 14.81
C ARG A 130 5.98 2.38 14.97
N GLN A 131 6.13 1.40 14.08
CA GLN A 131 5.47 0.10 14.22
C GLN A 131 5.98 -0.65 15.46
N GLU A 132 7.31 -0.71 15.69
CA GLU A 132 7.89 -1.26 16.93
C GLU A 132 7.28 -0.61 18.18
N LYS A 133 7.20 0.73 18.21
CA LYS A 133 6.61 1.45 19.34
C LYS A 133 5.13 1.15 19.53
N GLU A 134 4.38 1.00 18.45
CA GLU A 134 2.96 0.62 18.49
C GLU A 134 2.78 -0.77 19.11
N TYR A 135 3.56 -1.77 18.67
CA TYR A 135 3.53 -3.11 19.27
C TYR A 135 3.93 -3.10 20.75
N GLN A 136 4.93 -2.31 21.12
CA GLN A 136 5.30 -2.13 22.54
C GLN A 136 4.14 -1.57 23.37
N ASN A 137 3.36 -0.64 22.82
CA ASN A 137 2.19 -0.11 23.52
C ASN A 137 1.08 -1.17 23.70
N PHE A 138 1.06 -2.21 22.86
CA PHE A 138 0.21 -3.40 23.04
C PHE A 138 0.84 -4.47 23.96
N GLY A 139 1.99 -4.18 24.58
CA GLY A 139 2.72 -5.14 25.42
C GLY A 139 3.49 -6.20 24.62
N ILE A 140 3.66 -6.02 23.31
CA ILE A 140 4.30 -6.98 22.41
C ILE A 140 5.71 -6.48 22.07
N ASN A 141 6.72 -7.26 22.45
CA ASN A 141 8.11 -6.90 22.19
C ASN A 141 8.58 -7.38 20.80
N LEU A 142 8.38 -6.55 19.78
CA LEU A 142 8.88 -6.80 18.41
C LEU A 142 10.00 -5.83 18.06
N SER A 143 11.22 -6.35 17.89
CA SER A 143 12.36 -5.52 17.53
C SER A 143 12.27 -5.01 16.09
N ARG A 144 12.76 -3.78 15.85
CA ARG A 144 12.98 -3.23 14.50
C ARG A 144 13.73 -4.18 13.56
N GLN A 145 14.71 -4.90 14.10
CA GLN A 145 15.52 -5.85 13.33
C GLN A 145 14.67 -7.02 12.82
N ASN A 146 13.78 -7.57 13.66
CA ASN A 146 12.85 -8.61 13.24
C ASN A 146 11.93 -8.10 12.13
N LEU A 147 11.30 -6.94 12.32
CA LEU A 147 10.43 -6.34 11.31
C LEU A 147 11.15 -6.13 9.97
N ALA A 148 12.39 -5.63 10.01
CA ALA A 148 13.22 -5.43 8.81
C ALA A 148 13.56 -6.76 8.13
N ASN A 149 14.00 -7.77 8.90
CA ASN A 149 14.33 -9.09 8.37
C ASN A 149 13.13 -9.78 7.73
N TRP A 150 11.94 -9.66 8.31
CA TRP A 150 10.70 -10.20 7.75
C TRP A 150 10.38 -9.57 6.40
N ILE A 151 10.47 -8.24 6.29
CA ILE A 151 10.26 -7.54 5.02
C ILE A 151 11.26 -8.00 3.96
N MET A 152 12.54 -8.07 4.32
CA MET A 152 13.60 -8.49 3.40
C MET A 152 13.39 -9.93 2.93
N TYR A 153 13.02 -10.83 3.83
CA TYR A 153 12.73 -12.22 3.51
C TYR A 153 11.53 -12.34 2.57
N GLY A 154 10.40 -11.73 2.91
CA GLY A 154 9.19 -11.81 2.09
C GLY A 154 9.37 -11.17 0.70
N ALA A 155 10.07 -10.04 0.64
CA ALA A 155 10.38 -9.37 -0.62
C ALA A 155 11.29 -10.24 -1.51
N ASN A 156 12.39 -10.77 -0.98
CA ASN A 156 13.37 -11.53 -1.76
C ASN A 156 12.90 -12.94 -2.14
N THR A 157 12.08 -13.56 -1.30
CA THR A 157 11.63 -14.95 -1.50
C THR A 157 10.39 -15.04 -2.38
N TRP A 158 9.43 -14.12 -2.22
CA TRP A 158 8.14 -14.22 -2.92
C TRP A 158 7.92 -13.09 -3.92
N LEU A 159 8.11 -11.83 -3.51
CA LEU A 159 7.78 -10.69 -4.38
C LEU A 159 8.79 -10.50 -5.52
N LYS A 160 10.03 -10.98 -5.36
CA LYS A 160 11.05 -10.96 -6.41
C LYS A 160 10.57 -11.64 -7.71
N HIS A 161 9.81 -12.72 -7.60
CA HIS A 161 9.27 -13.40 -8.78
C HIS A 161 8.26 -12.53 -9.53
N LEU A 162 7.38 -11.84 -8.79
CA LEU A 162 6.44 -10.89 -9.36
C LEU A 162 7.18 -9.69 -9.99
N TYR A 163 8.17 -9.14 -9.28
CA TYR A 163 9.02 -8.04 -9.78
C TYR A 163 9.70 -8.42 -11.11
N ASN A 164 10.32 -9.60 -11.18
CA ASN A 164 10.97 -10.08 -12.39
C ASN A 164 9.97 -10.30 -13.54
N ARG A 165 8.77 -10.80 -13.23
CA ARG A 165 7.72 -10.99 -14.23
C ARG A 165 7.20 -9.65 -14.77
N MET A 166 6.99 -8.67 -13.89
CA MET A 166 6.61 -7.31 -14.24
C MET A 166 7.71 -6.63 -15.06
N HIS A 167 8.98 -6.82 -14.71
CA HIS A 167 10.12 -6.34 -15.50
C HIS A 167 10.10 -6.89 -16.93
N GLY A 168 9.88 -8.20 -17.08
CA GLY A 168 9.75 -8.81 -18.40
C GLY A 168 8.54 -8.36 -19.21
N TYR A 169 7.46 -7.86 -18.58
CA TYR A 169 6.36 -7.20 -19.28
C TYR A 169 6.67 -5.75 -19.62
N LEU A 170 7.29 -5.02 -18.70
CA LEU A 170 7.72 -3.65 -18.88
C LEU A 170 8.62 -3.50 -20.11
N LEU A 171 9.59 -4.41 -20.30
CA LEU A 171 10.49 -4.38 -21.47
C LEU A 171 9.79 -4.63 -22.81
N LYS A 172 8.53 -5.07 -22.83
CA LYS A 172 7.75 -5.32 -24.07
C LYS A 172 6.87 -4.14 -24.46
N GLU A 173 6.72 -3.16 -23.60
CA GLU A 173 5.91 -1.98 -23.89
C GLU A 173 6.60 -1.12 -24.97
N PRO A 174 5.86 -0.33 -25.76
CA PRO A 174 6.46 0.52 -26.79
C PRO A 174 7.06 1.81 -26.23
N ILE A 175 6.60 2.23 -25.03
CA ILE A 175 6.97 3.50 -24.40
C ILE A 175 7.25 3.25 -22.93
N LEU A 176 8.43 3.66 -22.48
CA LEU A 176 8.83 3.67 -21.07
C LEU A 176 9.27 5.05 -20.62
N HIS A 177 9.07 5.35 -19.35
CA HIS A 177 9.65 6.49 -18.68
C HIS A 177 10.71 6.02 -17.70
N ALA A 178 11.81 6.75 -17.60
CA ALA A 178 12.84 6.53 -16.60
C ALA A 178 13.23 7.84 -15.92
N ASP A 179 13.37 7.78 -14.60
CA ASP A 179 13.82 8.88 -13.75
C ASP A 179 14.58 8.31 -12.55
N GLU A 180 15.34 9.13 -11.84
CA GLU A 180 16.06 8.70 -10.66
C GLU A 180 16.06 9.75 -9.55
N THR A 181 15.77 9.29 -8.35
CA THR A 181 15.78 10.14 -7.16
C THR A 181 16.98 9.81 -6.28
N THR A 182 17.67 10.85 -5.80
CA THR A 182 18.78 10.69 -4.87
C THR A 182 18.30 10.32 -3.48
N MET A 183 19.03 9.43 -2.82
CA MET A 183 18.86 9.11 -1.40
C MET A 183 20.22 8.93 -0.72
N GLN A 184 20.21 8.95 0.61
CA GLN A 184 21.37 8.62 1.44
C GLN A 184 21.10 7.34 2.20
N VAL A 185 22.08 6.44 2.24
CA VAL A 185 21.99 5.17 2.95
C VAL A 185 23.01 5.19 4.07
N LEU A 186 22.53 5.01 5.30
CA LEU A 186 23.34 5.23 6.51
C LEU A 186 24.51 4.23 6.63
N ASN A 187 24.24 2.94 6.37
CA ASN A 187 25.22 1.86 6.55
C ASN A 187 25.46 1.13 5.22
N GLU A 188 25.81 1.87 4.16
CA GLU A 188 26.19 1.28 2.88
C GLU A 188 27.68 0.92 2.88
N GLU A 189 27.99 -0.34 2.58
CA GLU A 189 29.36 -0.84 2.59
C GLU A 189 30.23 -0.07 1.57
N GLY A 190 31.39 0.40 2.02
CA GLY A 190 32.33 1.14 1.19
C GLY A 190 31.91 2.58 0.85
N LYS A 191 30.86 3.15 1.48
CA LYS A 191 30.44 4.54 1.24
C LYS A 191 30.14 5.29 2.54
N LYS A 192 30.42 6.60 2.52
CA LYS A 192 30.05 7.48 3.64
C LYS A 192 28.53 7.63 3.71
N PRO A 193 27.92 7.77 4.90
CA PRO A 193 26.47 7.97 5.07
C PRO A 193 25.90 9.16 4.29
N THR A 194 26.72 10.19 4.05
CA THR A 194 26.35 11.40 3.29
C THR A 194 26.44 11.23 1.77
N SER A 195 26.98 10.11 1.29
CA SER A 195 27.13 9.84 -0.14
C SER A 195 25.77 9.65 -0.80
N LYS A 196 25.65 10.13 -2.04
CA LYS A 196 24.45 9.91 -2.85
C LYS A 196 24.39 8.46 -3.34
N SER A 197 23.24 7.87 -3.17
CA SER A 197 22.77 6.64 -3.82
C SER A 197 21.46 6.96 -4.54
N TYR A 198 20.99 6.07 -5.40
CA TYR A 198 19.92 6.39 -6.36
C TYR A 198 18.85 5.33 -6.34
N MET A 199 17.60 5.76 -6.30
CA MET A 199 16.46 4.92 -6.61
C MET A 199 16.00 5.27 -8.02
N TRP A 200 16.24 4.36 -8.96
CA TRP A 200 15.78 4.47 -10.33
C TRP A 200 14.32 4.03 -10.39
N LEU A 201 13.49 4.77 -11.12
CA LEU A 201 12.10 4.46 -11.36
C LEU A 201 11.92 4.23 -12.86
N TYR A 202 11.37 3.08 -13.21
CA TYR A 202 10.97 2.74 -14.57
C TYR A 202 9.46 2.52 -14.61
N THR A 203 8.78 3.22 -15.51
CA THR A 203 7.32 3.13 -15.63
C THR A 203 6.90 2.91 -17.07
N THR A 204 5.72 2.31 -17.23
CA THR A 204 5.07 2.19 -18.53
C THR A 204 4.38 3.50 -18.93
N GLY A 205 4.05 3.62 -20.22
CA GLY A 205 3.29 4.74 -20.76
C GLY A 205 1.83 4.77 -20.29
N MET A 206 1.16 5.90 -20.46
CA MET A 206 -0.21 6.15 -20.01
C MET A 206 -1.26 5.18 -20.57
N TYR A 207 -1.04 4.66 -21.78
CA TYR A 207 -1.97 3.76 -22.47
C TYR A 207 -1.65 2.27 -22.27
N SER A 208 -0.62 1.96 -21.48
CA SER A 208 -0.20 0.61 -21.15
C SER A 208 -0.81 0.15 -19.82
N ASN A 209 -0.69 -1.14 -19.52
CA ASN A 209 -0.94 -1.59 -18.15
C ASN A 209 0.08 -0.91 -17.22
N PRO A 210 -0.37 -0.31 -16.09
CA PRO A 210 0.51 0.47 -15.25
C PRO A 210 1.50 -0.45 -14.51
N ILE A 211 2.79 -0.27 -14.78
CA ILE A 211 3.88 -0.93 -14.07
C ILE A 211 4.82 0.15 -13.56
N PHE A 212 5.18 0.07 -12.27
CA PHE A 212 6.14 0.94 -11.61
C PHE A 212 7.20 0.07 -10.96
N LEU A 213 8.43 0.12 -11.47
CA LEU A 213 9.56 -0.63 -10.91
C LEU A 213 10.61 0.33 -10.37
N TYR A 214 10.94 0.12 -9.10
CA TYR A 214 12.03 0.81 -8.44
C TYR A 214 13.27 -0.09 -8.43
N GLU A 215 14.43 0.45 -8.78
CA GLU A 215 15.72 -0.22 -8.68
C GLU A 215 16.69 0.65 -7.88
N TYR A 216 17.16 0.12 -6.75
CA TYR A 216 18.20 0.77 -5.97
C TYR A 216 19.57 0.54 -6.62
N GLN A 217 20.35 1.62 -6.75
CA GLN A 217 21.72 1.58 -7.25
C GLN A 217 22.64 2.48 -6.42
N PRO A 218 23.89 2.03 -6.14
CA PRO A 218 24.83 2.79 -5.33
C PRO A 218 25.44 3.99 -6.08
N SER A 219 25.09 4.26 -7.33
CA SER A 219 25.64 5.38 -8.09
C SER A 219 24.70 5.79 -9.21
N ARG A 220 24.91 6.96 -9.81
CA ARG A 220 24.20 7.40 -11.04
C ARG A 220 24.81 6.85 -12.34
N ALA A 221 25.68 5.84 -12.26
CA ALA A 221 26.47 5.41 -13.41
C ALA A 221 25.60 4.86 -14.56
N LYS A 222 25.94 5.24 -15.79
CA LYS A 222 25.27 4.81 -17.05
C LYS A 222 25.12 3.30 -17.23
N LYS A 223 25.96 2.49 -16.55
CA LYS A 223 25.89 1.02 -16.56
C LYS A 223 24.57 0.47 -15.98
N HIS A 224 23.92 1.22 -15.10
CA HIS A 224 22.72 0.78 -14.40
C HIS A 224 21.48 0.77 -15.31
N PRO A 225 21.07 1.91 -15.93
CA PRO A 225 19.96 1.88 -16.88
C PRO A 225 20.27 1.00 -18.09
N LYS A 226 21.53 0.95 -18.56
CA LYS A 226 21.95 0.03 -19.62
C LYS A 226 21.68 -1.44 -19.26
N LYS A 227 21.96 -1.84 -18.02
CA LYS A 227 21.73 -3.21 -17.54
C LYS A 227 20.24 -3.48 -17.35
N PHE A 228 19.52 -2.56 -16.71
CA PHE A 228 18.11 -2.74 -16.37
C PHE A 228 17.21 -2.80 -17.62
N LEU A 229 17.49 -1.95 -18.62
CA LEU A 229 16.72 -1.85 -19.86
C LEU A 229 17.27 -2.74 -20.98
N LYS A 230 18.14 -3.71 -20.67
CA LYS A 230 18.69 -4.62 -21.67
C LYS A 230 17.55 -5.38 -22.37
N GLY A 231 17.48 -5.24 -23.70
CA GLY A 231 16.48 -5.89 -24.54
C GLY A 231 15.16 -5.10 -24.70
N PHE A 232 15.06 -3.89 -24.14
CA PHE A 232 13.99 -2.96 -24.46
C PHE A 232 14.23 -2.33 -25.84
N ASN A 233 13.17 -2.19 -26.63
CA ASN A 233 13.19 -1.47 -27.91
C ASN A 233 11.93 -0.60 -27.99
N GLY A 234 12.11 0.70 -28.18
CA GLY A 234 11.00 1.65 -28.20
C GLY A 234 11.41 3.06 -27.79
N PHE A 235 10.43 3.84 -27.34
CA PHE A 235 10.64 5.20 -26.88
C PHE A 235 10.94 5.24 -25.38
N LEU A 236 12.08 5.82 -25.00
CA LEU A 236 12.46 6.00 -23.60
C LEU A 236 12.43 7.48 -23.24
N GLN A 237 11.40 7.90 -22.49
CA GLN A 237 11.30 9.26 -21.99
C GLN A 237 12.15 9.45 -20.73
N THR A 238 13.01 10.46 -20.72
CA THR A 238 13.93 10.74 -19.59
C THR A 238 14.00 12.25 -19.28
N ASP A 239 14.67 12.61 -18.18
CA ASP A 239 14.99 14.01 -17.83
C ASP A 239 16.06 14.65 -18.74
N GLY A 240 16.64 13.88 -19.67
CA GLY A 240 17.77 14.31 -20.51
C GLY A 240 19.15 13.99 -19.91
N TYR A 241 19.23 13.21 -18.83
CA TYR A 241 20.49 12.79 -18.25
C TYR A 241 21.34 11.95 -19.26
N PRO A 242 22.60 12.34 -19.56
CA PRO A 242 23.43 11.64 -20.54
C PRO A 242 23.73 10.17 -20.20
N GLY A 243 23.48 9.72 -18.97
CA GLY A 243 23.65 8.31 -18.61
C GLY A 243 22.70 7.37 -19.38
N TYR A 244 21.54 7.88 -19.82
CA TYR A 244 20.60 7.12 -20.65
C TYR A 244 21.09 6.91 -22.09
N ASN A 245 22.06 7.69 -22.57
CA ASN A 245 22.68 7.49 -23.90
C ASN A 245 23.42 6.15 -24.02
N ALA A 246 23.65 5.44 -22.92
CA ALA A 246 24.24 4.11 -22.91
C ALA A 246 23.24 2.97 -23.13
N VAL A 247 21.93 3.26 -23.12
CA VAL A 247 20.88 2.29 -23.44
C VAL A 247 20.85 2.11 -24.95
N GLU A 248 20.98 0.87 -25.41
CA GLU A 248 21.03 0.50 -26.82
C GLU A 248 19.61 0.29 -27.37
N ASP A 249 19.42 0.40 -28.68
CA ASP A 249 18.17 0.09 -29.40
C ASP A 249 16.92 0.86 -28.96
N VAL A 250 17.10 2.09 -28.45
CA VAL A 250 16.01 2.98 -28.02
C VAL A 250 16.02 4.32 -28.72
N THR A 251 14.84 4.92 -28.85
CA THR A 251 14.67 6.33 -29.21
C THR A 251 14.47 7.13 -27.93
N LEU A 252 15.48 7.95 -27.57
CA LEU A 252 15.38 8.82 -26.40
C LEU A 252 14.41 9.98 -26.66
N VAL A 253 13.51 10.22 -25.71
CA VAL A 253 12.54 11.32 -25.73
C VAL A 253 12.74 12.20 -24.50
N GLY A 254 12.74 13.52 -24.67
CA GLY A 254 12.89 14.46 -23.57
C GLY A 254 11.58 14.68 -22.81
N CYS A 255 11.63 14.70 -21.49
CA CYS A 255 10.49 15.03 -20.64
C CYS A 255 10.21 16.55 -20.64
N PHE A 256 9.04 16.97 -21.13
CA PHE A 256 8.67 18.40 -21.13
C PHE A 256 8.55 19.02 -19.74
N ALA A 257 8.22 18.25 -18.71
CA ALA A 257 8.21 18.76 -17.34
C ALA A 257 9.62 19.14 -16.88
N HIS A 258 10.64 18.35 -17.25
CA HIS A 258 12.04 18.64 -16.98
C HIS A 258 12.55 19.82 -17.81
N ALA A 259 12.19 19.88 -19.11
CA ALA A 259 12.52 21.04 -19.95
C ALA A 259 11.95 22.35 -19.39
N ARG A 260 10.68 22.35 -18.97
CA ARG A 260 10.00 23.50 -18.35
C ARG A 260 10.66 23.94 -17.04
N ARG A 261 11.17 22.99 -16.24
CA ARG A 261 11.80 23.28 -14.93
C ARG A 261 12.93 24.30 -15.08
N GLY A 262 13.77 24.15 -16.11
CA GLY A 262 14.85 25.08 -16.42
C GLY A 262 14.36 26.52 -16.57
N PHE A 263 13.34 26.75 -17.41
CA PHE A 263 12.74 28.08 -17.58
C PHE A 263 12.15 28.63 -16.28
N THR A 264 11.46 27.79 -15.49
CA THR A 264 10.90 28.24 -14.21
C THR A 264 11.96 28.58 -13.18
N ASP A 265 13.08 27.86 -13.17
CA ASP A 265 14.18 28.12 -12.24
C ASP A 265 14.92 29.40 -12.65
N THR A 266 15.08 29.66 -13.95
CA THR A 266 15.58 30.94 -14.46
C THR A 266 14.68 32.10 -14.05
N LEU A 267 13.35 31.98 -14.21
CA LEU A 267 12.41 33.03 -13.79
C LEU A 267 12.47 33.32 -12.29
N LYS A 268 12.67 32.31 -11.45
CA LYS A 268 12.84 32.49 -9.99
C LYS A 268 14.17 33.13 -9.62
N ALA A 269 15.21 32.95 -10.43
CA ALA A 269 16.53 33.52 -10.22
C ALA A 269 16.62 34.98 -10.68
N LEU A 270 15.64 35.48 -11.46
CA LEU A 270 15.59 36.87 -11.87
C LEU A 270 15.42 37.79 -10.64
N PRO A 271 16.07 38.97 -10.64
CA PRO A 271 15.77 40.04 -9.69
C PRO A 271 14.28 40.43 -9.73
N LYS A 272 13.71 40.85 -8.60
CA LYS A 272 12.27 41.20 -8.50
C LYS A 272 11.86 42.37 -9.40
N ASP A 273 12.84 43.15 -9.83
CA ASP A 273 12.78 44.34 -10.66
C ASP A 273 13.05 44.05 -12.15
N ALA A 274 13.34 42.80 -12.51
CA ALA A 274 13.48 42.36 -13.89
C ALA A 274 12.11 42.00 -14.50
N THR A 275 11.29 43.03 -14.77
CA THR A 275 10.11 42.95 -15.64
C THR A 275 9.97 44.23 -16.44
#